data_AF-A0A2Z3HEQ4-F1
#
_entry.id   AF-A0A2Z3HEQ4-F1
#
_cell.length_a   1.000
_cell.length_b   1.000
_cell.length_c   1.000
_cell.angle_alpha   90.00
_cell.angle_beta   90.00
_cell.angle_gamma   90.00
#
_symmetry.space_group_name_H-M   'P 1'
#
loop_
_entity.id
_entity.type
_entity.pdbx_description
1 polymer ?
#
loop_
_entity_poly.entity_id
_entity_poly.type
_entity_poly.pdbx_seq_one_letter_code
_entity_poly.pdbx_strand_id
1 'polypeptide(L)'
;MKEIEIGGKQYRLTPITAQDYALVAEEYRASRPDPVKQLLETANDLPEGLRDDFVKKHLDQAFEEKKRAGAINDAAFQGYLSTVEGGTKLFVRTLRKYQPGLTAKEAGDIFWEGVAEHGDGFLDGLVPKGVAGAHVRGRRGKGVLPG
;
A
#
# COMPACT_ATOMS: atom_id res chain seq x y z
N MET A 1 -5.71 -2.14 -21.22
CA MET A 1 -4.89 -0.93 -21.37
C MET A 1 -5.85 0.24 -21.28
N LYS A 2 -5.54 1.26 -20.47
CA LYS A 2 -6.39 2.44 -20.28
C LYS A 2 -5.55 3.67 -20.62
N GLU A 3 -6.05 4.54 -21.48
CA GLU A 3 -5.46 5.85 -21.74
C GLU A 3 -6.21 6.88 -20.91
N ILE A 4 -5.47 7.80 -20.29
CA ILE A 4 -6.05 8.87 -19.49
C ILE A 4 -5.31 10.18 -19.74
N GLU A 5 -6.04 11.28 -19.71
CA GLU A 5 -5.48 12.63 -19.78
C GLU A 5 -5.44 13.23 -18.37
N ILE A 6 -4.25 13.72 -17.99
CA ILE A 6 -3.99 14.36 -16.70
C ILE A 6 -3.10 15.57 -16.98
N GLY A 7 -3.47 16.77 -16.54
CA GLY A 7 -2.66 17.97 -16.77
C GLY A 7 -2.45 18.31 -18.25
N GLY A 8 -3.39 17.94 -19.11
CA GLY A 8 -3.28 18.08 -20.57
C GLY A 8 -2.27 17.13 -21.23
N LYS A 9 -1.77 16.12 -20.51
CA LYS A 9 -0.87 15.07 -21.04
C LYS A 9 -1.57 13.73 -21.05
N GLN A 10 -1.36 12.96 -22.12
CA GLN A 10 -1.86 11.60 -22.23
C GLN A 10 -0.91 10.58 -21.62
N TYR A 11 -1.46 9.74 -20.74
CA TYR A 11 -0.76 8.66 -20.07
C TYR A 11 -1.38 7.31 -20.43
N ARG A 12 -0.51 6.30 -20.55
CA ARG A 12 -0.89 4.91 -20.83
C ARG A 12 -0.71 4.08 -19.58
N LEU A 13 -1.82 3.55 -19.08
CA LEU A 13 -1.85 2.72 -17.88
C LEU A 13 -1.99 1.24 -18.24
N THR A 14 -1.15 0.42 -17.63
CA THR A 14 -1.28 -1.04 -17.70
C THR A 14 -2.18 -1.57 -16.60
N PRO A 15 -2.93 -2.67 -16.86
CA PRO A 15 -3.60 -3.40 -15.80
C PRO A 15 -2.60 -3.83 -14.73
N ILE A 16 -3.00 -3.72 -13.46
CA ILE A 16 -2.20 -4.21 -12.34
C ILE A 16 -2.22 -5.74 -12.35
N THR A 17 -1.04 -6.36 -12.24
CA THR A 17 -0.88 -7.81 -12.18
C THR A 17 -0.66 -8.29 -10.74
N ALA A 18 -0.80 -9.59 -10.50
CA ALA A 18 -0.45 -10.19 -9.21
C ALA A 18 1.04 -9.97 -8.84
N GLN A 19 1.92 -9.86 -9.83
CA GLN A 19 3.34 -9.58 -9.61
C GLN A 19 3.55 -8.14 -9.11
N ASP A 20 2.80 -7.17 -9.61
CA ASP A 20 2.85 -5.78 -9.13
C ASP A 20 2.39 -5.70 -7.66
N TYR A 21 1.35 -6.44 -7.30
CA TYR A 21 0.91 -6.58 -5.90
C TYR A 21 1.99 -7.21 -5.02
N ALA A 22 2.65 -8.27 -5.49
CA ALA A 22 3.72 -8.92 -4.75
C ALA A 22 4.89 -7.97 -4.48
N LEU A 23 5.28 -7.15 -5.47
CA LEU A 23 6.33 -6.15 -5.29
C LEU A 23 5.95 -5.06 -4.28
N VAL A 24 4.73 -4.54 -4.35
CA VAL A 24 4.26 -3.55 -3.35
C VAL A 24 4.13 -4.17 -1.96
N ALA A 25 3.74 -5.44 -1.87
CA ALA A 25 3.71 -6.20 -0.63
C ALA A 25 5.11 -6.37 -0.03
N GLU A 26 6.12 -6.67 -0.85
CA GLU A 26 7.51 -6.78 -0.40
C GLU A 26 8.04 -5.44 0.12
N GLU A 27 7.77 -4.34 -0.60
CA GLU A 27 8.13 -3.00 -0.14
C GLU A 27 7.41 -2.63 1.17
N TYR A 28 6.13 -2.99 1.30
CA TYR A 28 5.36 -2.79 2.52
C TYR A 28 5.95 -3.59 3.70
N ARG A 29 6.27 -4.87 3.50
CA ARG A 29 6.95 -5.70 4.52
C ARG A 29 8.29 -5.09 4.94
N ALA A 30 9.09 -4.64 3.99
CA ALA A 30 10.42 -4.07 4.24
C ALA A 30 10.35 -2.75 5.03
N SER A 31 9.26 -1.98 4.89
CA SER A 31 9.04 -0.75 5.65
C SER A 31 8.60 -0.99 7.09
N ARG A 32 8.14 -2.20 7.42
CA ARG A 32 7.66 -2.53 8.76
C ARG A 32 8.79 -3.04 9.65
N PRO A 33 8.77 -2.68 10.93
CA PRO A 33 9.67 -3.28 11.90
C PRO A 33 9.40 -4.79 11.98
N ASP A 34 10.48 -5.58 12.05
CA ASP A 34 10.40 -7.04 12.13
C ASP A 34 9.72 -7.42 13.46
N PRO A 35 8.55 -8.09 13.45
CA PRO A 35 7.81 -8.44 14.66
C PRO A 35 8.62 -9.30 15.63
N VAL A 36 9.50 -10.16 15.11
CA VAL A 36 10.39 -10.99 15.93
C VAL A 36 11.44 -10.12 16.60
N LYS A 37 11.98 -9.13 15.88
CA LYS A 37 12.94 -8.18 16.46
C LYS A 37 12.28 -7.33 17.54
N GLN A 38 11.08 -6.81 17.29
CA GLN A 38 10.32 -6.05 18.29
C GLN A 38 10.02 -6.86 19.54
N LEU A 39 9.66 -8.14 19.38
CA LEU A 39 9.44 -9.05 20.49
C LEU A 39 10.71 -9.18 21.34
N LEU A 40 11.87 -9.41 20.71
CA LEU A 40 13.14 -9.57 21.41
C LEU A 40 13.59 -8.27 22.09
N GLU A 41 13.41 -7.12 21.44
CA GLU A 41 13.68 -5.81 22.04
C GLU A 41 12.82 -5.58 23.29
N THR A 42 11.51 -5.85 23.20
CA THR A 42 10.59 -5.75 24.34
C THR A 42 10.95 -6.74 25.46
N ALA A 43 11.36 -7.95 25.09
CA ALA A 43 11.74 -8.98 26.05
C ALA A 43 13.05 -8.62 26.79
N ASN A 44 13.94 -7.85 26.17
CA ASN A 44 15.18 -7.40 26.81
C ASN A 44 14.92 -6.42 27.97
N ASP A 45 13.81 -5.67 27.92
CA ASP A 45 13.39 -4.76 29.00
C ASP A 45 12.72 -5.49 30.17
N LEU A 46 12.44 -6.79 30.04
CA LEU A 46 11.84 -7.60 31.09
C LEU A 46 12.91 -8.21 32.01
N PRO A 47 12.58 -8.41 33.31
CA PRO A 47 13.39 -9.22 34.22
C PRO A 47 13.64 -10.62 33.64
N GLU A 48 14.82 -11.19 33.91
CA GLU A 48 15.30 -12.46 33.33
C GLU A 48 14.28 -13.61 33.50
N GLY A 49 13.64 -13.73 34.67
CA GLY A 49 12.62 -14.76 34.92
C GLY A 49 11.30 -14.57 34.19
N LEU A 50 11.00 -13.38 33.67
CA LEU A 50 9.79 -13.09 32.87
C LEU A 50 10.09 -13.05 31.37
N ARG A 51 11.35 -12.82 30.99
CA ARG A 51 11.80 -12.73 29.61
C ARG A 51 11.51 -14.02 28.84
N ASP A 52 11.95 -15.16 29.37
CA ASP A 52 11.84 -16.45 28.67
C ASP A 52 10.39 -16.89 28.48
N ASP A 53 9.56 -16.71 29.52
CA ASP A 53 8.14 -17.00 29.46
C ASP A 53 7.40 -16.07 28.49
N PHE A 54 7.77 -14.78 28.47
CA PHE A 54 7.21 -13.81 27.53
C PHE A 54 7.57 -14.16 26.08
N VAL A 55 8.85 -14.42 25.79
CA VAL A 55 9.29 -14.83 24.44
C VAL A 55 8.56 -16.10 24.03
N LYS A 56 8.57 -17.14 24.87
CA LYS A 56 7.92 -18.42 24.55
C LYS A 56 6.43 -18.27 24.25
N LYS A 57 5.73 -17.39 24.97
CA LYS A 57 4.29 -17.15 24.79
C LYS A 57 3.96 -16.37 23.51
N HIS A 58 4.86 -15.50 23.05
CA HIS A 58 4.58 -14.56 21.96
C HIS A 58 5.38 -14.82 20.67
N LEU A 59 6.36 -15.72 20.70
CA LEU A 59 7.22 -16.02 19.54
C LEU A 59 6.44 -16.58 18.35
N ASP A 60 5.52 -17.51 18.58
CA ASP A 60 4.68 -18.08 17.51
C ASP A 60 3.81 -17.01 16.85
N GLN A 61 3.26 -16.09 17.65
CA GLN A 61 2.48 -14.97 17.14
C GLN A 61 3.36 -14.05 16.28
N ALA A 62 4.57 -13.70 16.75
CA ALA A 62 5.49 -12.85 15.99
C ALA A 62 5.91 -13.49 14.65
N PHE A 63 6.12 -14.81 14.62
CA PHE A 63 6.39 -15.54 13.37
C PHE A 63 5.18 -15.56 12.43
N GLU A 64 3.98 -15.79 12.95
CA GLU A 64 2.77 -15.76 12.13
C GLU A 64 2.49 -14.35 11.58
N GLU A 65 2.71 -13.29 12.36
CA GLU A 65 2.63 -11.91 11.89
C GLU A 65 3.67 -11.64 10.79
N LYS A 66 4.91 -12.11 10.95
CA LYS A 66 5.96 -11.97 9.95
C LYS A 66 5.63 -12.70 8.64
N LYS A 67 5.04 -13.90 8.71
CA LYS A 67 4.60 -14.66 7.53
C LYS A 67 3.42 -14.01 6.82
N ARG A 68 2.48 -13.44 7.59
CA ARG A 68 1.26 -12.83 7.06
C ARG A 68 1.45 -11.42 6.55
N ALA A 69 2.39 -10.66 7.12
CA ALA A 69 2.65 -9.29 6.72
C ALA A 69 2.81 -9.23 5.19
N GLY A 70 2.00 -8.44 4.50
CA GLY A 70 2.06 -8.31 3.03
C GLY A 70 1.58 -9.54 2.25
N ALA A 71 0.89 -10.49 2.85
CA ALA A 71 0.10 -11.44 2.06
C ALA A 71 -1.02 -10.66 1.34
N ILE A 72 -1.45 -11.09 0.15
CA ILE A 72 -2.50 -10.37 -0.59
C ILE A 72 -3.81 -10.33 0.22
N ASN A 73 -4.07 -11.34 1.06
CA ASN A 73 -5.22 -11.40 1.97
C ASN A 73 -4.97 -10.78 3.36
N ASP A 74 -3.81 -10.18 3.61
CA ASP A 74 -3.53 -9.47 4.86
C ASP A 74 -4.38 -8.19 4.92
N ALA A 75 -5.25 -8.09 5.93
CA ALA A 75 -6.11 -6.94 6.14
C ALA A 75 -5.29 -5.65 6.34
N ALA A 76 -4.11 -5.73 6.95
CA ALA A 76 -3.24 -4.57 7.13
C ALA A 76 -2.65 -4.11 5.79
N PHE A 77 -2.25 -5.05 4.92
CA PHE A 77 -1.80 -4.73 3.57
C PHE A 77 -2.94 -4.17 2.71
N GLN A 78 -4.15 -4.73 2.78
CA GLN A 78 -5.33 -4.17 2.08
C GLN A 78 -5.67 -2.75 2.58
N GLY A 79 -5.54 -2.51 3.88
CA GLY A 79 -5.64 -1.18 4.47
C GLY A 79 -4.57 -0.22 3.92
N TYR A 80 -3.31 -0.67 3.83
CA TYR A 80 -2.21 0.09 3.25
C TYR A 80 -2.49 0.47 1.78
N LEU A 81 -2.99 -0.46 0.98
CA LEU A 81 -3.35 -0.18 -0.43
C LEU A 81 -4.45 0.86 -0.58
N SER A 82 -5.28 1.05 0.45
CA SER A 82 -6.33 2.07 0.49
C SER A 82 -5.80 3.45 0.92
N THR A 83 -4.53 3.55 1.32
CA THR A 83 -3.87 4.82 1.63
C THR A 83 -3.33 5.47 0.36
N VAL A 84 -3.09 6.78 0.44
CA VAL A 84 -2.39 7.55 -0.61
C VAL A 84 -1.07 6.89 -1.01
N GLU A 85 -0.28 6.46 -0.02
CA GLU A 85 1.05 5.91 -0.25
C GLU A 85 0.95 4.58 -1.03
N GLY A 86 0.10 3.66 -0.57
CA GLY A 86 -0.14 2.38 -1.24
C GLY A 86 -0.72 2.55 -2.64
N GLY A 87 -1.68 3.48 -2.82
CA GLY A 87 -2.26 3.82 -4.11
C GLY A 87 -1.23 4.41 -5.09
N THR A 88 -0.38 5.32 -4.62
CA THR A 88 0.70 5.90 -5.43
C THR A 88 1.67 4.83 -5.89
N LYS A 89 2.09 3.91 -5.00
CA LYS A 89 3.01 2.82 -5.36
C LYS A 89 2.45 1.90 -6.43
N LEU A 90 1.17 1.55 -6.33
CA LEU A 90 0.49 0.79 -7.39
C LEU A 90 0.41 1.59 -8.69
N PHE A 91 0.06 2.88 -8.61
CA PHE A 91 -0.08 3.74 -9.78
C PHE A 91 1.24 3.89 -10.55
N VAL A 92 2.36 4.11 -9.85
CA VAL A 92 3.69 4.17 -10.47
C VAL A 92 3.98 2.91 -11.30
N ARG A 93 3.55 1.73 -10.83
CA ARG A 93 3.73 0.46 -11.56
C ARG A 93 2.88 0.42 -12.83
N THR A 94 1.68 1.01 -12.81
CA THR A 94 0.83 1.11 -14.02
C THR A 94 1.39 2.03 -15.09
N LEU A 95 2.17 3.06 -14.70
CA LEU A 95 2.82 4.00 -15.61
C LEU A 95 4.17 3.48 -16.14
N ARG A 96 5.00 2.92 -15.26
CA ARG A 96 6.41 2.60 -15.59
C ARG A 96 6.60 1.69 -16.80
N LYS A 97 5.63 0.84 -17.13
CA LYS A 97 5.73 -0.04 -18.30
C LYS A 97 5.75 0.71 -19.64
N TYR A 98 5.08 1.86 -19.74
CA TYR A 98 5.07 2.68 -20.96
C TYR A 98 5.81 4.01 -20.80
N GLN A 99 6.18 4.37 -19.56
CA GLN A 99 7.02 5.53 -19.27
C GLN A 99 8.18 5.11 -18.33
N PRO A 100 9.19 4.36 -18.82
CA PRO A 100 10.27 3.85 -17.98
C PRO A 100 11.16 4.95 -17.39
N GLY A 101 11.16 6.15 -17.99
CA GLY A 101 11.91 7.31 -17.49
C GLY A 101 11.21 8.09 -16.36
N LEU A 102 9.96 7.75 -16.03
CA LEU A 102 9.23 8.43 -14.95
C LEU A 102 9.78 8.02 -13.58
N THR A 103 10.22 9.01 -12.81
CA THR A 103 10.64 8.82 -11.42
C THR A 103 9.43 8.55 -10.52
N ALA A 104 9.67 7.96 -9.34
CA ALA A 104 8.60 7.72 -8.37
C ALA A 104 7.92 9.02 -7.90
N LYS A 105 8.70 10.12 -7.82
CA LYS A 105 8.20 11.44 -7.44
C LYS A 105 7.26 11.99 -8.51
N GLU A 106 7.70 12.04 -9.76
CA GLU A 106 6.87 12.53 -10.87
C GLU A 106 5.60 11.69 -11.07
N ALA A 107 5.68 10.37 -10.88
CA ALA A 107 4.51 9.51 -10.91
C ALA A 107 3.54 9.77 -9.73
N GLY A 108 4.06 10.17 -8.58
CA GLY A 108 3.25 10.66 -7.45
C GLY A 108 2.60 12.01 -7.74
N ASP A 109 3.32 12.93 -8.40
CA ASP A 109 2.77 14.22 -8.80
C ASP A 109 1.61 14.03 -9.81
N ILE A 110 1.80 13.15 -10.81
CA ILE A 110 0.76 12.77 -11.78
C ILE A 110 -0.44 12.11 -11.09
N PHE A 111 -0.20 11.26 -10.09
CA PHE A 111 -1.27 10.64 -9.32
C PHE A 111 -2.15 11.70 -8.65
N TRP A 112 -1.54 12.68 -8.00
CA TRP A 112 -2.26 13.74 -7.32
C TRP A 112 -2.99 14.69 -8.25
N GLU A 113 -2.38 15.03 -9.38
CA GLU A 113 -3.03 15.80 -10.44
C GLU A 113 -4.26 15.03 -10.97
N GLY A 114 -4.14 13.71 -11.18
CA GLY A 114 -5.25 12.86 -11.58
C GLY A 114 -6.38 12.78 -10.55
N VAL A 115 -6.06 12.67 -9.26
CA VAL A 115 -7.06 12.70 -8.17
C VAL A 115 -7.75 14.07 -8.08
N ALA A 116 -7.01 15.17 -8.26
CA ALA A 116 -7.57 16.51 -8.24
C ALA A 116 -8.53 16.77 -9.42
N GLU A 117 -8.20 16.26 -10.60
CA GLU A 117 -9.02 16.42 -11.82
C GLU A 117 -10.23 15.48 -11.88
N HIS A 118 -10.03 14.20 -11.53
CA HIS A 118 -11.01 13.13 -11.77
C HIS A 118 -11.64 12.55 -10.50
N GLY A 119 -11.17 12.96 -9.32
CA GLY A 119 -11.61 12.47 -8.01
C GLY A 119 -11.07 11.09 -7.62
N ASP A 120 -11.48 10.60 -6.45
CA ASP A 120 -10.96 9.37 -5.83
C ASP A 120 -11.21 8.08 -6.65
N GLY A 121 -12.19 8.11 -7.56
CA GLY A 121 -12.52 7.01 -8.49
C GLY A 121 -11.64 6.96 -9.75
N PHE A 122 -10.64 7.84 -9.87
CA PHE A 122 -9.70 7.90 -11.00
C PHE A 122 -9.06 6.54 -11.34
N LEU A 123 -8.76 5.74 -10.32
CA LEU A 123 -8.16 4.40 -10.47
C LEU A 123 -9.16 3.27 -10.73
N ASP A 124 -10.47 3.58 -10.79
CA ASP A 124 -11.49 2.56 -10.98
C ASP A 124 -11.30 1.85 -12.33
N GLY A 125 -11.27 0.52 -12.27
CA GLY A 125 -11.03 -0.37 -13.42
C GLY A 125 -9.57 -0.73 -13.70
N LEU A 126 -8.60 -0.20 -12.94
CA LEU A 126 -7.18 -0.61 -13.04
C LEU A 126 -6.83 -1.78 -12.10
N VAL A 127 -7.67 -2.03 -11.10
CA VAL A 127 -7.55 -3.10 -10.10
C VAL A 127 -8.41 -4.32 -10.50
N PRO A 128 -7.87 -5.55 -10.50
CA PRO A 128 -8.65 -6.76 -10.77
C PRO A 128 -9.81 -6.95 -9.77
N LYS A 129 -10.97 -7.43 -10.25
CA LYS A 129 -12.22 -7.61 -9.46
C LYS A 129 -12.15 -8.57 -8.25
N GLY A 130 -10.99 -9.17 -7.95
CA GLY A 130 -10.75 -10.00 -6.75
C GLY A 130 -9.85 -9.36 -5.69
N VAL A 131 -9.31 -8.16 -5.96
CA VAL A 131 -8.46 -7.37 -5.05
C VAL A 131 -9.18 -6.11 -4.57
N ALA A 132 -10.46 -5.99 -4.93
CA ALA A 132 -11.34 -4.83 -4.76
C ALA A 132 -11.84 -4.60 -3.32
N GLY A 133 -11.02 -4.92 -2.31
CA GLY A 133 -11.26 -4.50 -0.93
C GLY A 133 -10.75 -3.08 -0.64
N ALA A 134 -9.78 -2.61 -1.42
CA ALA A 134 -9.15 -1.30 -1.27
C ALA A 134 -9.83 -0.23 -2.15
N HIS A 135 -11.12 0.02 -1.92
CA HIS A 135 -11.70 1.29 -2.33
C HIS A 135 -11.42 2.30 -1.21
N VAL A 136 -10.88 3.45 -1.59
CA VAL A 136 -10.68 4.63 -0.74
C VAL A 136 -12.03 4.99 -0.10
N ARG A 137 -12.32 4.38 1.05
CA ARG A 137 -13.44 4.75 1.92
C ARG A 137 -12.93 5.73 2.95
N GLY A 138 -12.71 6.96 2.50
CA GLY A 138 -12.58 8.14 3.33
C GLY A 138 -12.66 9.32 2.38
N ARG A 139 -13.73 10.10 2.28
CA ARG A 139 -14.56 10.69 3.35
C ARG A 139 -15.92 11.06 2.73
N ARG A 140 -17.02 10.53 3.25
CA ARG A 140 -18.29 11.28 3.20
C ARG A 140 -18.19 12.38 4.25
N GLY A 141 -17.49 13.46 3.91
CA GLY A 141 -17.49 14.71 4.68
C GLY A 141 -18.19 15.76 3.86
N LYS A 142 -19.36 16.20 4.34
CA LYS A 142 -20.23 17.22 3.74
C LYS A 142 -19.43 18.40 3.15
N GLY A 143 -19.81 18.81 1.95
CA GLY A 143 -19.25 20.01 1.34
C GLY A 143 -19.54 21.27 2.15
N VAL A 144 -18.63 22.24 2.05
CA VAL A 144 -18.89 23.68 2.03
C VAL A 144 -17.68 24.31 1.30
N LEU A 145 -17.94 24.99 0.17
CA LEU A 145 -17.03 26.01 -0.38
C LEU A 145 -17.25 27.29 0.44
N PRO A 146 -16.22 27.97 0.99
CA PRO A 146 -16.37 29.37 1.34
C PRO A 146 -16.10 30.22 0.10
N GLY A 147 -17.06 31.09 -0.22
CA GLY A 147 -16.85 32.28 -1.02
C GLY A 147 -16.25 33.42 -0.20
#